data_AF-A0A6A6F4G8-F1
#
_entry.id   AF-A0A6A6F4G8-F1
#
_cell.length_a   1.000
_cell.length_b   1.000
_cell.length_c   1.000
_cell.angle_alpha   90.00
_cell.angle_beta   90.00
_cell.angle_gamma   90.00
#
_symmetry.space_group_name_H-M   'P 1'
#
loop_
_entity.id
_entity.type
_entity.pdbx_description
1 polymer ?
#
loop_
_entity_poly.entity_id
_entity_poly.type
_entity_poly.pdbx_seq_one_letter_code
_entity_poly.pdbx_strand_id
1 'polypeptide(L)'
;MPILNPESFTLPSSASSLSIPASSQALFIVFLASKDPQTQKPWCPDVVATLPTLEATFTGAKKPTVAFVEVGQRPEWRVPTNVFRTKWNVHNVPTLVKYENLGGEIKETGRLVEREILDDTKLQKLLAGAGADV
;
A
#
# COMPACT_ATOMS: atom_id res chain seq x y z
N MET A 1 13.85 -0.96 -10.60
CA MET A 1 12.89 0.16 -10.74
C MET A 1 12.46 0.57 -9.34
N PRO A 2 12.17 1.86 -9.11
CA PRO A 2 12.29 2.42 -7.77
C PRO A 2 11.11 1.97 -6.91
N ILE A 3 11.41 1.56 -5.67
CA ILE A 3 10.47 1.74 -4.58
C ILE A 3 10.10 3.22 -4.65
N LEU A 4 8.82 3.52 -4.84
CA LEU A 4 8.40 4.91 -4.86
C LEU A 4 8.52 5.42 -3.42
N ASN A 5 9.65 6.07 -3.16
CA ASN A 5 9.85 6.80 -1.92
C ASN A 5 8.74 7.85 -1.79
N PRO A 6 8.30 8.16 -0.56
CA PRO A 6 7.22 9.12 -0.30
C PRO A 6 7.50 10.52 -0.87
N GLU A 7 8.74 10.86 -1.23
CA GLU A 7 9.08 12.13 -1.89
C GLU A 7 8.74 12.19 -3.39
N SER A 8 8.58 11.04 -4.07
CA SER A 8 8.29 10.99 -5.51
C SER A 8 6.86 10.57 -5.84
N PHE A 9 6.12 10.05 -4.85
CA PHE A 9 4.74 9.61 -5.02
C PHE A 9 3.81 10.42 -4.12
N THR A 10 3.14 11.40 -4.73
CA THR A 10 2.06 12.12 -4.07
C THR A 10 0.81 11.26 -4.09
N LEU A 11 0.46 10.69 -2.95
CA LEU A 11 -0.84 10.04 -2.81
C LEU A 11 -1.93 11.09 -3.04
N PRO A 12 -2.83 10.90 -4.00
CA PRO A 12 -3.91 11.84 -4.24
C PRO A 12 -4.93 11.81 -3.09
N SER A 13 -5.87 12.74 -3.10
CA SER A 13 -6.94 12.80 -2.09
C SER A 13 -7.89 11.59 -2.11
N SER A 14 -7.88 10.78 -3.19
CA SER A 14 -8.73 9.59 -3.33
C SER A 14 -8.20 8.61 -4.38
N ALA A 15 -8.60 7.33 -4.27
CA ALA A 15 -8.22 6.27 -5.20
C ALA A 15 -8.59 6.55 -6.67
N SER A 16 -9.69 7.26 -6.93
CA SER A 16 -10.12 7.59 -8.30
C SER A 16 -9.21 8.59 -9.01
N SER A 17 -8.40 9.33 -8.26
CA SER A 17 -7.43 10.30 -8.79
C SER A 17 -6.00 9.74 -8.80
N LEU A 18 -5.85 8.45 -8.51
CA LEU A 18 -4.57 7.76 -8.68
C LEU A 18 -4.16 7.84 -10.14
N SER A 19 -2.86 7.86 -10.41
CA SER A 19 -2.33 7.75 -11.76
C SER A 19 -1.29 6.64 -11.76
N ILE A 20 -1.59 5.56 -12.48
CA ILE A 20 -0.65 4.46 -12.68
C ILE A 20 0.11 4.78 -13.97
N PRO A 21 1.46 4.87 -13.94
CA PRO A 21 2.23 5.14 -15.14
C PRO A 21 1.94 4.06 -16.19
N ALA A 22 1.80 4.42 -17.46
CA ALA A 22 1.46 3.49 -18.55
C ALA A 22 2.47 2.33 -18.71
N SER A 23 3.68 2.47 -18.18
CA SER A 23 4.69 1.42 -18.11
C SER A 23 4.43 0.37 -17.01
N SER A 24 3.42 0.57 -16.16
CA SER A 24 3.00 -0.34 -15.10
C SER A 24 1.50 -0.63 -15.24
N GLN A 25 1.13 -1.90 -15.29
CA GLN A 25 -0.28 -2.29 -15.38
C GLN A 25 -0.98 -2.27 -14.01
N ALA A 26 -0.18 -2.35 -12.93
CA ALA A 26 -0.64 -2.35 -11.55
C ALA A 26 0.22 -1.44 -10.66
N LEU A 27 -0.40 -0.87 -9.65
CA LEU A 27 0.22 -0.10 -8.58
C LEU A 27 -0.25 -0.63 -7.23
N PHE A 28 0.70 -0.93 -6.36
CA PHE A 28 0.44 -1.38 -5.01
C PHE A 28 0.60 -0.21 -4.05
N ILE A 29 -0.33 -0.04 -3.12
CA ILE A 29 -0.26 1.00 -2.08
C ILE A 29 -0.37 0.33 -0.73
N VAL A 30 0.61 0.59 0.11
CA VAL A 30 0.66 0.07 1.48
C VAL A 30 0.45 1.24 2.43
N PHE A 31 -0.64 1.18 3.18
CA PHE A 31 -0.92 2.09 4.29
C PHE A 31 -0.28 1.55 5.56
N LEU A 32 0.72 2.27 6.06
CA LEU A 32 1.51 1.95 7.25
C LEU A 32 1.24 2.98 8.35
N ALA A 33 1.43 2.57 9.59
CA ALA A 33 1.54 3.50 10.72
C ALA A 33 2.81 4.33 10.59
N SER A 34 2.71 5.66 10.78
CA SER A 34 3.91 6.51 10.83
C SER A 34 4.86 6.08 11.94
N LYS A 35 6.13 6.42 11.75
CA LYS A 35 7.15 6.22 12.79
C LYS A 35 6.84 7.10 14.00
N ASP A 36 6.89 6.48 15.17
CA ASP A 36 6.84 7.17 16.44
C ASP A 36 8.13 8.00 16.60
N PRO A 37 8.04 9.30 16.93
CA PRO A 37 9.22 10.16 17.03
C PRO A 37 10.19 9.73 18.14
N GLN A 38 9.72 9.05 19.19
CA GLN A 38 10.56 8.57 20.28
C GLN A 38 11.28 7.27 19.92
N THR A 39 10.57 6.30 19.33
CA THR A 39 11.14 4.96 19.07
C THR A 39 11.74 4.83 17.66
N GLN A 40 11.46 5.79 16.76
CA GLN A 40 11.82 5.75 15.34
C GLN A 40 11.25 4.52 14.60
N LYS A 41 10.25 3.85 15.19
CA LYS A 41 9.58 2.68 14.63
C LYS A 41 8.09 2.96 14.48
N PRO A 42 7.40 2.30 13.52
CA PRO A 42 5.95 2.38 13.42
C PRO A 42 5.27 2.16 14.77
N TRP A 43 4.35 3.04 15.16
CA TRP A 43 3.64 2.93 16.44
C TRP A 43 2.73 1.69 16.51
N CYS A 44 2.44 1.04 15.36
CA CYS A 44 1.66 -0.17 15.28
C CYS A 44 2.57 -1.42 15.21
N PRO A 45 2.44 -2.40 16.12
CA PRO A 45 3.28 -3.60 16.12
C PRO A 45 3.07 -4.48 14.88
N ASP A 46 1.85 -4.57 14.35
CA ASP A 46 1.57 -5.34 13.13
C ASP A 46 2.26 -4.74 11.90
N VAL A 47 2.41 -3.41 11.88
CA VAL A 47 3.17 -2.71 10.83
C VAL A 47 4.65 -3.09 10.94
N VAL A 48 5.22 -3.08 12.14
CA VAL A 48 6.62 -3.51 12.36
C VAL A 48 6.85 -4.95 11.89
N ALA A 49 5.90 -5.85 12.14
CA ALA A 49 6.00 -7.25 11.75
C ALA A 49 5.88 -7.49 10.23
N THR A 50 5.03 -6.72 9.53
CA THR A 50 4.75 -6.88 8.10
C THR A 50 5.70 -6.14 7.17
N LEU A 51 6.27 -5.02 7.64
CA LEU A 51 7.21 -4.20 6.87
C LEU A 51 8.35 -4.99 6.23
N PRO A 52 9.09 -5.88 6.92
CA PRO A 52 10.14 -6.68 6.29
C PRO A 52 9.62 -7.62 5.20
N THR A 53 8.42 -8.21 5.37
CA THR A 53 7.80 -9.06 4.35
C THR A 53 7.43 -8.26 3.10
N LEU A 54 6.85 -7.06 3.29
CA LEU A 54 6.49 -6.16 2.20
C LEU A 54 7.74 -5.68 1.45
N GLU A 55 8.75 -5.20 2.19
CA GLU A 55 10.02 -4.78 1.60
C GLU A 55 10.65 -5.94 0.83
N ALA A 56 10.77 -7.14 1.39
CA ALA A 56 11.31 -8.29 0.66
C ALA A 56 10.49 -8.67 -0.59
N THR A 57 9.18 -8.48 -0.54
CA THR A 57 8.25 -8.80 -1.62
C THR A 57 8.39 -7.84 -2.80
N PHE A 58 8.50 -6.55 -2.51
CA PHE A 58 8.54 -5.48 -3.51
C PHE A 58 9.96 -5.00 -3.83
N THR A 59 10.97 -5.43 -3.07
CA THR A 59 12.39 -5.18 -3.38
C THR A 59 12.86 -6.16 -4.46
N GLY A 60 13.07 -5.66 -5.67
CA GLY A 60 13.66 -6.45 -6.74
C GLY A 60 13.50 -5.79 -8.11
N ALA A 61 14.35 -6.16 -9.06
CA ALA A 61 14.37 -5.55 -10.39
C ALA A 61 13.12 -5.84 -11.24
N LYS A 62 12.43 -6.96 -10.98
CA LYS A 62 11.22 -7.42 -11.69
C LYS A 62 9.94 -7.37 -10.85
N LYS A 63 9.97 -6.68 -9.72
CA LYS A 63 8.82 -6.60 -8.81
C LYS A 63 7.91 -5.43 -9.19
N PRO A 64 6.59 -5.54 -8.93
CA PRO A 64 5.66 -4.48 -9.27
C PRO A 64 5.89 -3.23 -8.43
N THR A 65 5.45 -2.08 -8.94
CA THR A 65 5.60 -0.80 -8.26
C THR A 65 4.76 -0.76 -6.99
N VAL A 66 5.39 -0.43 -5.86
CA VAL A 66 4.72 -0.20 -4.57
C VAL A 66 4.96 1.21 -4.06
N ALA A 67 3.93 1.80 -3.45
CA ALA A 67 3.98 3.04 -2.72
C ALA A 67 3.73 2.78 -1.24
N PHE A 68 4.65 3.23 -0.38
CA PHE A 68 4.47 3.20 1.06
C PHE A 68 3.91 4.54 1.53
N VAL A 69 2.73 4.50 2.13
CA VAL A 69 2.01 5.66 2.62
C VAL A 69 1.90 5.55 4.12
N GLU A 70 2.42 6.55 4.82
CA GLU A 70 2.23 6.65 6.25
C GLU A 70 0.91 7.39 6.56
N VAL A 71 0.08 6.79 7.42
CA VAL A 71 -1.26 7.34 7.73
C VAL A 71 -1.25 8.45 8.78
N GLY A 72 -0.06 8.85 9.24
CA GLY A 72 0.12 9.80 10.33
C GLY A 72 0.26 9.14 11.71
N GLN A 73 0.25 10.00 12.73
CA GLN A 73 0.43 9.57 14.11
C GLN A 73 -0.83 8.89 14.66
N ARG A 74 -0.65 7.99 15.64
CA ARG A 74 -1.76 7.25 16.28
C ARG A 74 -2.98 8.10 16.67
N PRO A 75 -2.84 9.29 17.31
CA PRO A 75 -4.01 10.11 17.67
C PRO A 75 -4.78 10.62 16.45
N GLU A 76 -4.09 11.02 15.38
CA GLU A 76 -4.70 11.52 14.14
C GLU A 76 -5.38 10.39 13.35
N TRP A 77 -4.78 9.20 13.34
CA TRP A 77 -5.33 8.00 12.72
C TRP A 77 -6.65 7.54 13.35
N ARG A 78 -6.76 7.67 14.68
CA ARG A 78 -7.94 7.23 15.42
C ARG A 78 -9.17 8.10 15.15
N VAL A 79 -8.99 9.29 14.59
CA VAL A 79 -10.10 10.19 14.28
C VAL A 79 -10.95 9.61 13.13
N PRO A 80 -12.28 9.46 13.29
CA PRO A 80 -13.14 8.92 12.24
C PRO A 80 -13.14 9.74 10.95
N THR A 81 -12.88 11.05 11.04
CA THR A 81 -12.82 11.98 9.91
C THR A 81 -11.48 11.94 9.17
N ASN A 82 -10.57 11.02 9.53
CA ASN A 82 -9.30 10.87 8.86
C ASN A 82 -9.52 10.57 7.35
N VAL A 83 -8.76 11.24 6.48
CA VAL A 83 -8.86 11.10 5.01
C VAL A 83 -8.65 9.64 4.58
N PHE A 84 -7.75 8.91 5.23
CA PHE A 84 -7.50 7.51 4.91
C PHE A 84 -8.69 6.59 5.27
N ARG A 85 -9.40 6.88 6.36
CA ARG A 85 -10.62 6.13 6.74
C ARG A 85 -11.80 6.45 5.82
N THR A 86 -11.93 7.71 5.43
CA THR A 86 -13.10 8.21 4.68
C THR A 86 -12.95 8.08 3.16
N LYS A 87 -11.79 8.48 2.61
CA LYS A 87 -11.54 8.48 1.16
C LYS A 87 -10.93 7.18 0.66
N TRP A 88 -10.11 6.52 1.48
CA TRP A 88 -9.40 5.30 1.11
C TRP A 88 -9.98 4.03 1.74
N ASN A 89 -11.01 4.18 2.59
CA ASN A 89 -11.66 3.08 3.29
C ASN A 89 -10.64 2.15 4.02
N VAL A 90 -9.62 2.75 4.60
CA VAL A 90 -8.58 2.07 5.39
C VAL A 90 -8.95 2.23 6.85
N HIS A 91 -9.42 1.15 7.48
CA HIS A 91 -9.82 1.19 8.90
C HIS A 91 -8.76 0.60 9.82
N ASN A 92 -7.88 -0.24 9.27
CA ASN A 92 -6.81 -0.94 9.96
C ASN A 92 -5.47 -0.71 9.25
N VAL A 93 -4.38 -0.75 9.99
CA VAL A 93 -3.02 -0.69 9.45
C VAL A 93 -2.20 -1.84 10.06
N PRO A 94 -1.37 -2.54 9.28
CA PRO A 94 -1.03 -2.31 7.87
C PRO A 94 -2.16 -2.73 6.91
N THR A 95 -2.34 -2.02 5.80
CA THR A 95 -3.25 -2.43 4.71
C THR A 95 -2.54 -2.29 3.37
N LEU A 96 -2.45 -3.39 2.63
CA LEU A 96 -1.96 -3.42 1.26
C LEU A 96 -3.14 -3.42 0.29
N VAL A 97 -3.18 -2.48 -0.62
CA VAL A 97 -4.21 -2.37 -1.66
C VAL A 97 -3.56 -2.44 -3.03
N LYS A 98 -4.16 -3.21 -3.93
CA LYS A 98 -3.76 -3.32 -5.32
C LYS A 98 -4.71 -2.54 -6.21
N TYR A 99 -4.14 -1.65 -6.99
CA TYR A 99 -4.83 -0.88 -8.00
C TYR A 99 -4.34 -1.29 -9.39
N GLU A 100 -5.25 -1.45 -10.32
CA GLU A 100 -4.92 -1.80 -11.70
C GLU A 100 -5.59 -0.84 -12.67
N ASN A 101 -4.88 -0.54 -13.75
CA ASN A 101 -5.43 0.25 -14.84
C ASN A 101 -6.14 -0.68 -15.82
N LEU A 102 -7.46 -0.73 -15.75
CA LEU A 102 -8.31 -1.54 -16.63
C LEU A 102 -8.92 -0.62 -17.70
N GLY A 103 -8.23 -0.48 -18.83
CA GLY A 103 -8.76 0.26 -19.98
C GLY A 103 -8.85 1.78 -19.77
N GLY A 104 -7.97 2.36 -18.95
CA GLY A 104 -7.95 3.79 -18.64
C GLY A 104 -8.61 4.16 -17.32
N GLU A 105 -9.23 3.20 -16.63
CA GLU A 105 -9.84 3.40 -15.32
C GLU A 105 -9.05 2.64 -14.25
N ILE A 106 -8.71 3.31 -13.15
CA ILE A 106 -8.00 2.69 -12.03
C ILE A 106 -9.02 2.10 -11.07
N LYS A 107 -8.94 0.79 -10.87
CA LYS A 107 -9.82 0.04 -9.97
C LYS A 107 -9.02 -0.69 -8.92
N GLU A 108 -9.56 -0.73 -7.70
CA GLU A 108 -9.08 -1.63 -6.66
C GLU A 108 -9.45 -3.06 -7.04
N THR A 109 -8.43 -3.90 -7.27
CA THR A 109 -8.65 -5.31 -7.66
C THR A 109 -8.39 -6.29 -6.52
N GLY A 110 -7.80 -5.82 -5.42
CA GLY A 110 -7.71 -6.58 -4.20
C GLY A 110 -7.05 -5.81 -3.06
N ARG A 111 -7.25 -6.30 -1.85
CA ARG A 111 -6.63 -5.75 -0.64
C ARG A 111 -6.31 -6.85 0.36
N LEU A 112 -5.29 -6.63 1.18
CA LEU A 112 -4.87 -7.47 2.29
C LEU A 112 -4.70 -6.60 3.52
N VAL A 113 -5.24 -7.04 4.65
CA VAL A 113 -5.27 -6.26 5.89
C VAL A 113 -4.53 -7.02 7.00
N GLU A 114 -3.71 -6.29 7.76
CA GLU A 114 -3.03 -6.77 8.97
C GLU A 114 -2.25 -8.08 8.72
N ARG A 115 -2.71 -9.19 9.31
CA ARG A 115 -2.06 -10.51 9.22
C ARG A 115 -2.19 -11.15 7.85
N GLU A 116 -3.14 -10.72 7.02
CA GLU A 116 -3.27 -11.27 5.66
C GLU A 116 -2.06 -10.94 4.78
N ILE A 117 -1.31 -9.88 5.13
CA ILE A 117 -0.06 -9.52 4.46
C ILE A 117 1.05 -10.54 4.77
N LEU A 118 0.98 -11.20 5.93
CA LEU A 118 1.93 -12.25 6.34
C LEU A 118 1.58 -13.61 5.73
N ASP A 119 0.40 -13.74 5.13
CA ASP A 119 0.00 -14.95 4.42
C ASP A 119 0.59 -14.92 3.01
N ASP A 120 1.71 -15.63 2.83
CA ASP A 120 2.42 -15.72 1.55
C ASP A 120 1.49 -16.15 0.41
N THR A 121 0.51 -17.02 0.66
CA THR A 121 -0.41 -17.49 -0.38
C THR A 121 -1.32 -16.36 -0.85
N LYS A 122 -1.90 -15.61 0.10
CA LYS A 122 -2.73 -14.43 -0.22
C LYS A 122 -1.91 -13.33 -0.88
N LEU A 123 -0.71 -13.07 -0.36
CA LEU A 123 0.19 -12.06 -0.89
C LEU A 123 0.60 -12.39 -2.33
N GLN A 124 1.06 -13.62 -2.61
CA GLN A 124 1.39 -14.05 -3.96
C GLN A 124 0.17 -14.01 -4.88
N LYS A 125 -1.03 -14.38 -4.41
CA LYS A 125 -2.26 -14.28 -5.20
C LYS A 125 -2.58 -12.84 -5.59
N LEU A 126 -2.41 -11.89 -4.67
CA LEU A 126 -2.61 -10.47 -4.95
C LEU A 126 -1.59 -9.98 -6.00
N LEU A 127 -0.32 -10.37 -5.86
CA LEU A 127 0.75 -10.00 -6.80
C LEU A 127 0.57 -10.65 -8.18
N ALA A 128 0.15 -11.91 -8.24
CA ALA A 128 0.01 -12.67 -9.48
C ALA A 128 -1.02 -12.06 -10.43
N GLY A 129 -2.08 -11.43 -9.89
CA GLY A 129 -3.04 -10.75 -10.73
C GLY A 129 -2.48 -9.55 -11.50
N ALA A 130 -1.28 -9.05 -11.17
CA ALA A 130 -0.69 -7.83 -11.77
C ALA A 130 -0.05 -8.05 -13.15
N GLY A 131 -0.05 -9.28 -13.67
CA GLY A 131 0.69 -9.61 -14.89
C GLY A 131 0.30 -10.93 -15.54
N ALA A 132 -0.98 -11.29 -15.51
CA ALA A 132 -1.49 -12.43 -16.27
C ALA A 132 -2.32 -11.95 -17.46
N ASP A 133 -1.69 -11.26 -18.41
CA ASP A 133 -2.06 -11.38 -19.82
C ASP A 133 -0.84 -11.04 -20.70
N VAL A 134 -0.62 -11.92 -21.68
CA VAL A 134 0.38 -12.01 -22.78
C VAL A 134 1.81 -12.48 -22.49
#